data_AF-A0A0R3D0E9-F1
#
_entry.id   AF-A0A0R3D0E9-F1
#
_cell.length_a   1.000
_cell.length_b   1.000
_cell.length_c   1.000
_cell.angle_alpha   90.00
_cell.angle_beta   90.00
_cell.angle_gamma   90.00
#
_symmetry.space_group_name_H-M   'P 1'
#
loop_
_entity.id
_entity.type
_entity.pdbx_description
1 polymer ?
#
loop_
_entity_poly.entity_id
_entity_poly.type
_entity_poly.pdbx_seq_one_letter_code
_entity_poly.pdbx_strand_id
1 'polypeptide(L)'
;MRLRTVLLGAIILALSASSVAAPSDVSAALSDLMTKLQLQHAKLWFAGKLSNWSLANYELHQIEANLEATGRLLANPSQADRAREQIRAVRQALQSKGVPAFMTSYAGLTNECNGCHRSSGYAWIVMQIPLTLPVPNQLFVDQVSEGRAIANATCGTCHVVADAAKEAPAFRPSPPAFPEIINRPSFSADGLRHFLTSGHRRLGPDQAMPNPRLTESQVEAVVAYLETLRADQRR
;
A
#
# COMPACT_ATOMS: atom_id res chain seq x y z
N MET A 1 24.11 -77.22 29.70
CA MET A 1 24.54 -76.33 28.60
C MET A 1 23.44 -75.32 28.32
N ARG A 2 23.81 -74.05 28.24
CA ARG A 2 22.92 -72.88 28.11
C ARG A 2 22.33 -72.80 26.70
N LEU A 3 21.06 -72.41 26.58
CA LEU A 3 20.59 -71.65 25.43
C LEU A 3 19.52 -70.65 25.88
N ARG A 4 19.86 -69.37 25.73
CA ARG A 4 19.06 -68.16 25.94
C ARG A 4 18.40 -67.78 24.61
N THR A 5 17.16 -67.31 24.62
CA THR A 5 16.59 -66.30 23.69
C THR A 5 15.09 -66.13 23.98
N VAL A 6 14.39 -65.00 23.96
CA VAL A 6 14.63 -63.54 24.02
C VAL A 6 13.21 -62.99 24.20
N LEU A 7 12.93 -62.18 25.24
CA LEU A 7 11.74 -61.33 25.28
C LEU A 7 12.16 -59.91 24.87
N LEU A 8 11.78 -59.50 23.65
CA LEU A 8 11.86 -58.11 23.21
C LEU A 8 10.65 -57.35 23.77
N GLY A 9 10.85 -56.61 24.85
CA GLY A 9 9.95 -55.54 25.27
C GLY A 9 10.57 -54.21 24.88
N ALA A 10 10.21 -53.65 23.71
CA ALA A 10 10.60 -52.30 23.34
C ALA A 10 9.57 -51.31 23.93
N ILE A 11 9.95 -50.64 25.01
CA ILE A 11 9.23 -49.50 25.56
C ILE A 11 9.58 -48.24 24.73
N ILE A 12 8.52 -47.55 24.32
CA ILE A 12 8.50 -46.33 23.51
C ILE A 12 9.00 -45.14 24.36
N LEU A 13 9.88 -44.29 23.82
CA LEU A 13 9.93 -42.87 24.18
C LEU A 13 9.91 -42.03 22.90
N ALA A 14 8.71 -41.58 22.53
CA ALA A 14 8.54 -40.46 21.61
C ALA A 14 8.81 -39.17 22.40
N LEU A 15 9.90 -38.48 22.07
CA LEU A 15 10.23 -37.18 22.65
C LEU A 15 9.47 -36.08 21.90
N SER A 16 8.21 -35.88 22.26
CA SER A 16 7.43 -34.72 21.79
C SER A 16 7.82 -33.50 22.61
N ALA A 17 8.91 -32.82 22.23
CA ALA A 17 9.23 -31.50 22.76
C ALA A 17 8.29 -30.47 22.13
N SER A 18 7.17 -30.17 22.78
CA SER A 18 6.46 -28.92 22.55
C SER A 18 7.27 -27.81 23.21
N SER A 19 8.02 -27.03 22.44
CA SER A 19 8.71 -25.86 22.98
C SER A 19 7.68 -24.77 23.29
N VAL A 20 7.28 -24.66 24.56
CA VAL A 20 6.66 -23.44 25.07
C VAL A 20 7.71 -22.34 24.99
N ALA A 21 7.41 -21.25 24.27
CA ALA A 21 8.33 -20.13 24.10
C ALA A 21 8.74 -19.54 25.45
N ALA A 22 10.01 -19.14 25.60
CA ALA A 22 10.48 -18.55 26.84
C ALA A 22 9.86 -17.15 27.04
N PRO A 23 9.71 -16.66 28.29
CA PRO A 23 9.17 -15.31 28.57
C PRO A 23 9.93 -14.18 27.85
N SER A 24 11.24 -14.32 27.65
CA SER A 24 12.07 -13.38 26.88
C SER A 24 11.68 -13.32 25.41
N ASP A 25 11.30 -14.45 24.82
CA ASP A 25 10.96 -14.56 23.40
C ASP A 25 9.60 -13.89 23.13
N VAL A 26 8.66 -14.02 24.07
CA VAL A 26 7.36 -13.34 24.00
C VAL A 26 7.53 -11.82 24.06
N SER A 27 8.41 -11.32 24.94
CA SER A 27 8.70 -9.89 25.04
C SER A 27 9.33 -9.33 23.76
N ALA A 28 10.30 -10.04 23.19
CA ALA A 28 10.93 -9.66 21.91
C ALA A 28 9.90 -9.65 20.76
N ALA A 29 9.10 -10.70 20.63
CA ALA A 29 8.06 -10.80 19.61
C ALA A 29 7.01 -9.68 19.74
N LEU A 30 6.63 -9.33 20.97
CA LEU A 30 5.72 -8.21 21.23
C LEU A 30 6.33 -6.88 20.79
N SER A 31 7.61 -6.63 21.12
CA SER A 31 8.35 -5.43 20.71
C SER A 31 8.42 -5.29 19.19
N ASP A 32 8.69 -6.39 18.47
CA ASP A 32 8.73 -6.40 17.01
C ASP A 32 7.36 -6.06 16.40
N LEU A 33 6.28 -6.60 16.95
CA LEU A 33 4.92 -6.28 16.51
C LEU A 33 4.57 -4.81 16.77
N MET A 34 4.90 -4.28 17.95
CA MET A 34 4.66 -2.86 18.28
C MET A 34 5.45 -1.92 17.36
N THR A 35 6.69 -2.27 17.02
CA THR A 35 7.51 -1.49 16.08
C THR A 35 6.88 -1.47 14.69
N LYS A 36 6.41 -2.62 14.19
CA LYS A 36 5.69 -2.69 12.90
C LYS A 36 4.40 -1.88 12.93
N LEU A 37 3.62 -1.99 14.01
CA LEU A 37 2.36 -1.26 14.19
C LEU A 37 2.57 0.25 14.20
N GLN A 38 3.58 0.74 14.89
CA GLN A 38 3.91 2.17 14.91
C GLN A 38 4.26 2.70 13.51
N LEU A 39 5.05 1.95 12.74
CA LEU A 39 5.35 2.33 11.35
C LEU A 39 4.10 2.34 10.48
N GLN A 40 3.27 1.29 10.54
CA GLN A 40 2.06 1.16 9.73
C GLN A 40 1.01 2.21 10.11
N HIS A 41 0.84 2.49 11.41
CA HIS A 41 0.00 3.57 11.91
C HIS A 41 0.43 4.92 11.33
N ALA A 42 1.74 5.19 11.26
CA ALA A 42 2.23 6.43 10.66
C ALA A 42 2.02 6.46 9.14
N LYS A 43 2.24 5.35 8.43
CA LYS A 43 2.03 5.26 6.98
C LYS A 43 0.56 5.43 6.61
N LEU A 44 -0.36 4.83 7.38
CA LEU A 44 -1.81 4.95 7.21
C LEU A 44 -2.26 6.42 7.24
N TRP A 45 -1.73 7.23 8.17
CA TRP A 45 -2.06 8.66 8.26
C TRP A 45 -1.84 9.39 6.95
N PHE A 46 -0.62 9.30 6.41
CA PHE A 46 -0.26 10.03 5.20
C PHE A 46 -0.99 9.49 3.98
N ALA A 47 -1.16 8.16 3.89
CA ALA A 47 -1.93 7.55 2.80
C ALA A 47 -3.39 8.04 2.78
N GLY A 48 -4.09 8.01 3.92
CA GLY A 48 -5.47 8.46 4.00
C GLY A 48 -5.62 9.99 3.85
N LYS A 49 -4.73 10.77 4.46
CA LYS A 49 -4.73 12.24 4.33
C LYS A 49 -4.52 12.70 2.88
N LEU A 50 -3.69 11.98 2.13
CA LEU A 50 -3.39 12.26 0.72
C LEU A 50 -4.28 11.48 -0.25
N SER A 51 -5.37 10.87 0.24
CA SER A 51 -6.35 10.14 -0.57
C SER A 51 -5.77 8.98 -1.38
N ASN A 52 -4.62 8.43 -0.99
CA ASN A 52 -4.12 7.16 -1.52
C ASN A 52 -4.84 6.01 -0.82
N TRP A 53 -6.08 5.77 -1.25
CA TRP A 53 -6.98 4.80 -0.63
C TRP A 53 -6.47 3.37 -0.72
N SER A 54 -5.74 3.02 -1.80
CA SER A 54 -5.15 1.69 -1.96
C SER A 54 -4.07 1.43 -0.90
N LEU A 55 -3.15 2.39 -0.73
CA LEU A 55 -2.12 2.30 0.32
C LEU A 55 -2.76 2.36 1.71
N ALA A 56 -3.76 3.21 1.94
CA ALA A 56 -4.43 3.30 3.23
C ALA A 56 -5.12 1.98 3.61
N ASN A 57 -5.81 1.33 2.68
CA ASN A 57 -6.42 0.02 2.92
C ASN A 57 -5.36 -1.07 3.18
N TYR A 58 -4.25 -1.04 2.42
CA TYR A 58 -3.12 -1.94 2.65
C TYR A 58 -2.57 -1.79 4.07
N GLU A 59 -2.22 -0.56 4.49
CA GLU A 59 -1.67 -0.33 5.84
C GLU A 59 -2.68 -0.67 6.94
N LEU A 60 -3.97 -0.38 6.75
CA LEU A 60 -5.01 -0.76 7.73
C LEU A 60 -5.10 -2.28 7.90
N HIS A 61 -5.03 -3.04 6.80
CA HIS A 61 -5.01 -4.51 6.86
C HIS A 61 -3.78 -5.02 7.61
N GLN A 62 -2.61 -4.41 7.39
CA GLN A 62 -1.40 -4.79 8.11
C GLN A 62 -1.50 -4.48 9.62
N ILE A 63 -2.12 -3.36 9.99
CA ILE A 63 -2.40 -3.01 11.39
C ILE A 63 -3.33 -4.04 12.03
N GLU A 64 -4.41 -4.43 11.35
CA GLU A 64 -5.36 -5.43 11.84
C GLU A 64 -4.67 -6.78 12.10
N ALA A 65 -3.90 -7.28 11.13
CA ALA A 65 -3.18 -8.54 11.27
C ALA A 65 -2.16 -8.50 12.43
N ASN A 66 -1.42 -7.41 12.57
CA ASN A 66 -0.43 -7.27 13.65
C ASN A 66 -1.07 -7.06 15.03
N LEU A 67 -2.24 -6.41 15.13
CA LEU A 67 -3.01 -6.32 16.36
C LEU A 67 -3.65 -7.66 16.76
N GLU A 68 -4.05 -8.47 15.79
CA GLU A 68 -4.49 -9.84 16.05
C GLU A 68 -3.33 -10.66 16.63
N ALA A 69 -2.17 -10.63 15.98
CA ALA A 69 -0.96 -11.31 16.45
C ALA A 69 -0.54 -10.83 17.85
N THR A 70 -0.61 -9.52 18.11
CA THR A 70 -0.32 -8.93 19.43
C THR A 70 -1.21 -9.53 20.49
N GLY A 71 -2.53 -9.58 20.26
CA GLY A 71 -3.48 -10.10 21.24
C GLY A 71 -3.23 -11.57 21.62
N ARG A 72 -2.60 -12.36 20.74
CA ARG A 72 -2.21 -13.75 21.04
C ARG A 72 -1.00 -13.85 21.99
N LEU A 73 -0.22 -12.78 22.14
CA LEU A 73 0.93 -12.69 23.04
C LEU A 73 0.56 -12.06 24.40
N LEU A 74 -0.60 -11.41 24.51
CA LEU A 74 -1.03 -10.75 25.74
C LEU A 74 -1.63 -11.75 26.73
N ALA A 75 -1.31 -11.61 28.02
CA ALA A 75 -1.94 -12.37 29.10
C ALA A 75 -3.47 -12.16 29.16
N ASN A 76 -3.93 -10.97 28.78
CA ASN A 76 -5.34 -10.66 28.59
C ASN A 76 -5.55 -10.09 27.18
N PRO A 77 -6.01 -10.91 26.21
CA PRO A 77 -6.23 -10.50 24.82
C PRO A 77 -7.25 -9.38 24.65
N SER A 78 -8.20 -9.22 25.59
CA SER A 78 -9.26 -8.21 25.49
C SER A 78 -8.74 -6.76 25.56
N GLN A 79 -7.50 -6.57 26.02
CA GLN A 79 -6.84 -5.26 26.01
C GLN A 79 -6.69 -4.71 24.58
N ALA A 80 -6.63 -5.57 23.57
CA ALA A 80 -6.54 -5.15 22.16
C ALA A 80 -7.90 -4.89 21.51
N ASP A 81 -9.03 -5.25 22.14
CA ASP A 81 -10.33 -5.29 21.47
C ASP A 81 -10.86 -3.90 21.10
N ARG A 82 -10.60 -2.88 21.92
CA ARG A 82 -11.02 -1.50 21.59
C ARG A 82 -10.29 -0.95 20.36
N ALA A 83 -8.99 -1.25 20.23
CA ALA A 83 -8.23 -0.89 19.04
C ALA A 83 -8.77 -1.63 17.80
N ARG A 84 -9.10 -2.92 17.93
CA ARG A 84 -9.76 -3.71 16.86
C ARG A 84 -11.13 -3.17 16.47
N GLU A 85 -11.89 -2.68 17.43
CA GLU A 85 -13.15 -2.01 17.14
C GLU A 85 -12.96 -0.71 16.34
N GLN A 86 -12.00 0.12 16.73
CA GLN A 86 -11.71 1.36 16.00
C GLN A 86 -11.19 1.11 14.57
N ILE A 87 -10.51 -0.02 14.32
CA ILE A 87 -10.16 -0.43 12.94
C ILE A 87 -11.41 -0.51 12.05
N ARG A 88 -12.57 -0.94 12.57
CA ARG A 88 -13.83 -0.97 11.78
C ARG A 88 -14.27 0.43 11.38
N ALA A 89 -14.16 1.41 12.27
CA ALA A 89 -14.49 2.81 11.98
C ALA A 89 -13.55 3.40 10.91
N VAL A 90 -12.24 3.13 11.03
CA VAL A 90 -11.27 3.55 9.99
C VAL A 90 -11.59 2.89 8.65
N ARG A 91 -11.91 1.60 8.64
CA ARG A 91 -12.28 0.86 7.41
C ARG A 91 -13.47 1.50 6.70
N GLN A 92 -14.52 1.86 7.44
CA GLN A 92 -15.70 2.54 6.88
C GLN A 92 -15.34 3.93 6.30
N ALA A 93 -14.46 4.67 6.98
CA ALA A 93 -13.97 5.95 6.48
C ALA A 93 -13.15 5.80 5.18
N LEU A 94 -12.32 4.76 5.08
CA LEU A 94 -11.58 4.44 3.85
C LEU A 94 -12.50 4.02 2.70
N GLN A 95 -13.52 3.21 2.98
CA GLN A 95 -14.51 2.78 1.98
C GLN A 95 -15.31 3.96 1.40
N SER A 96 -15.69 4.91 2.26
CA SER A 96 -16.36 6.14 1.83
C SER A 96 -15.43 7.16 1.17
N LYS A 97 -14.11 6.93 1.18
CA LYS A 97 -13.09 7.87 0.65
C LYS A 97 -13.22 9.29 1.23
N GLY A 98 -13.71 9.39 2.46
CA GLY A 98 -13.97 10.67 3.12
C GLY A 98 -12.80 11.11 3.97
N VAL A 99 -11.98 12.06 3.50
CA VAL A 99 -10.80 12.55 4.24
C VAL A 99 -11.16 13.04 5.67
N PRO A 100 -12.21 13.84 5.90
CA PRO A 100 -12.57 14.26 7.26
C PRO A 100 -13.00 13.10 8.18
N ALA A 101 -13.74 12.12 7.63
CA ALA A 101 -14.15 10.92 8.35
C ALA A 101 -12.93 10.05 8.69
N PHE A 102 -11.97 9.94 7.76
CA PHE A 102 -10.71 9.24 7.97
C PHE A 102 -9.91 9.89 9.10
N MET A 103 -9.71 11.21 9.06
CA MET A 103 -8.94 11.90 10.09
C MET A 103 -9.56 11.74 11.49
N THR A 104 -10.89 11.81 11.59
CA THR A 104 -11.63 11.60 12.85
C THR A 104 -11.44 10.16 13.37
N SER A 105 -11.69 9.17 12.52
CA SER A 105 -11.56 7.75 12.91
C SER A 105 -10.11 7.35 13.22
N TYR A 106 -9.12 7.92 12.51
CA TYR A 106 -7.70 7.73 12.79
C TYR A 106 -7.28 8.29 14.16
N ALA A 107 -7.80 9.47 14.52
CA ALA A 107 -7.59 10.03 15.86
C ALA A 107 -8.19 9.11 16.94
N GLY A 108 -9.38 8.55 16.69
CA GLY A 108 -9.99 7.52 17.53
C GLY A 108 -9.10 6.27 17.70
N LEU A 109 -8.57 5.72 16.61
CA LEU A 109 -7.62 4.61 16.64
C LEU A 109 -6.37 4.94 17.47
N THR A 110 -5.81 6.14 17.29
CA THR A 110 -4.64 6.62 18.05
C THR A 110 -4.92 6.67 19.55
N ASN A 111 -6.11 7.13 19.95
CA ASN A 111 -6.54 7.14 21.34
C ASN A 111 -6.65 5.74 21.94
N GLU A 112 -7.15 4.76 21.18
CA GLU A 112 -7.23 3.36 21.65
C GLU A 112 -5.87 2.66 21.70
N CYS A 113 -4.93 2.96 20.79
CA CYS A 113 -3.53 2.52 20.92
C CYS A 113 -2.96 3.00 22.27
N ASN A 114 -3.14 4.28 22.58
CA ASN A 114 -2.72 4.86 23.86
C ASN A 114 -3.46 4.27 25.07
N GLY A 115 -4.74 3.92 24.91
CA GLY A 115 -5.54 3.23 25.93
C GLY A 115 -4.93 1.87 26.29
N CYS A 116 -4.63 1.07 25.26
CA CYS A 116 -3.99 -0.23 25.41
C CYS A 116 -2.61 -0.10 26.08
N HIS A 117 -1.76 0.83 25.62
CA HIS A 117 -0.44 1.05 26.22
C HIS A 117 -0.52 1.39 27.71
N ARG A 118 -1.46 2.25 28.12
CA ARG A 118 -1.68 2.56 29.55
C ARG A 118 -2.14 1.34 30.35
N SER A 119 -3.14 0.61 29.86
CA SER A 119 -3.67 -0.56 30.58
C SER A 119 -2.67 -1.71 30.68
N SER A 120 -1.76 -1.82 29.71
CA SER A 120 -0.72 -2.84 29.67
C SER A 120 0.57 -2.44 30.40
N GLY A 121 0.58 -1.29 31.10
CA GLY A 121 1.73 -0.86 31.90
C GLY A 121 2.83 -0.15 31.10
N TYR A 122 2.57 0.23 29.85
CA TYR A 122 3.50 0.95 28.95
C TYR A 122 3.09 2.42 28.76
N ALA A 123 2.58 3.08 29.80
CA ALA A 123 1.99 4.42 29.71
C ALA A 123 2.95 5.51 29.17
N TRP A 124 4.27 5.27 29.19
CA TRP A 124 5.29 6.17 28.63
C TRP A 124 5.44 6.05 27.10
N ILE A 125 4.89 5.00 26.47
CA ILE A 125 4.85 4.86 25.01
C ILE A 125 3.56 5.54 24.52
N VAL A 126 3.67 6.83 24.18
CA VAL A 126 2.52 7.63 23.74
C VAL A 126 2.56 7.84 22.23
N MET A 127 1.56 7.32 21.56
CA MET A 127 1.29 7.53 20.15
C MET A 127 0.71 8.93 19.91
N GLN A 128 1.16 9.57 18.85
CA GLN A 128 0.64 10.85 18.37
C GLN A 128 0.33 10.75 16.88
N ILE A 129 -0.50 11.66 16.39
CA ILE A 129 -0.67 11.84 14.95
C ILE A 129 0.66 12.36 14.39
N PRO A 130 1.27 11.68 13.40
CA PRO A 130 2.59 12.05 12.92
C PRO A 130 2.53 13.38 12.15
N LEU A 131 3.52 14.24 12.44
CA LEU A 131 3.65 15.57 11.82
C LEU A 131 4.58 15.56 10.60
N THR A 132 5.46 14.57 10.51
CA THR A 132 6.45 14.40 9.44
C THR A 132 6.34 13.03 8.80
N LEU A 133 6.80 12.90 7.56
CA LEU A 133 6.79 11.64 6.83
C LEU A 133 7.59 10.57 7.60
N PRO A 134 7.02 9.37 7.85
CA PRO A 134 7.70 8.33 8.62
C PRO A 134 8.82 7.64 7.83
N VAL A 135 8.69 7.60 6.50
CA VAL A 135 9.67 7.03 5.57
C VAL A 135 9.82 7.98 4.38
N PRO A 136 10.91 8.78 4.30
CA PRO A 136 11.04 9.84 3.30
C PRO A 136 11.30 9.31 1.88
N ASN A 137 11.59 8.02 1.74
CA ASN A 137 11.80 7.34 0.45
C ASN A 137 10.54 6.68 -0.12
N GLN A 138 9.35 6.99 0.42
CA GLN A 138 8.08 6.50 -0.09
C GLN A 138 7.13 7.67 -0.41
N LEU A 139 6.50 7.62 -1.60
CA LEU A 139 5.39 8.50 -1.95
C LEU A 139 4.09 8.02 -1.30
N PHE A 140 3.34 8.96 -0.72
CA PHE A 140 2.05 8.69 -0.08
C PHE A 140 0.84 9.18 -0.89
N VAL A 141 1.07 9.87 -1.99
CA VAL A 141 0.05 10.15 -3.01
C VAL A 141 -0.20 8.90 -3.86
N ASP A 142 -1.35 8.82 -4.51
CA ASP A 142 -1.62 7.82 -5.55
C ASP A 142 -1.03 8.30 -6.88
N GLN A 143 0.23 7.93 -7.14
CA GLN A 143 0.98 8.34 -8.32
C GLN A 143 0.28 7.96 -9.65
N VAL A 144 -0.39 6.80 -9.68
CA VAL A 144 -1.07 6.30 -10.88
C VAL A 144 -2.34 7.10 -11.14
N SER A 145 -3.13 7.37 -10.10
CA SER A 145 -4.31 8.22 -10.21
C SER A 145 -3.96 9.65 -10.62
N GLU A 146 -2.89 10.21 -10.06
CA GLU A 146 -2.36 11.52 -10.45
C GLU A 146 -1.91 11.52 -11.92
N GLY A 147 -1.17 10.50 -12.35
CA GLY A 147 -0.74 10.31 -13.73
C GLY A 147 -1.90 10.25 -14.71
N ARG A 148 -2.96 9.51 -14.34
CA ARG A 148 -4.19 9.46 -15.12
C ARG A 148 -4.87 10.82 -15.20
N ALA A 149 -4.93 11.58 -14.11
CA ALA A 149 -5.53 12.91 -14.09
C ALA A 149 -4.75 13.89 -14.99
N ILE A 150 -3.42 13.90 -14.89
CA ILE A 150 -2.52 14.70 -15.73
C ILE A 150 -2.69 14.33 -17.19
N ALA A 151 -2.70 13.04 -17.51
CA ALA A 151 -2.88 12.57 -18.88
C ALA A 151 -4.22 13.02 -19.46
N ASN A 152 -5.32 12.91 -18.71
CA ASN A 152 -6.63 13.39 -19.18
C ASN A 152 -6.63 14.91 -19.39
N ALA A 153 -6.08 15.68 -18.46
CA ALA A 153 -6.08 17.14 -18.54
C ALA A 153 -5.16 17.69 -19.64
N THR A 154 -4.01 17.05 -19.87
CA THR A 154 -2.96 17.56 -20.77
C THR A 154 -3.05 16.95 -22.16
N CYS A 155 -3.40 15.66 -22.23
CA CYS A 155 -3.37 14.89 -23.47
C CYS A 155 -4.78 14.61 -24.01
N GLY A 156 -5.82 14.67 -23.16
CA GLY A 156 -7.19 14.24 -23.49
C GLY A 156 -7.90 15.04 -24.58
N THR A 157 -7.44 16.26 -24.91
CA THR A 157 -7.97 17.03 -26.04
C THR A 157 -7.63 16.38 -27.39
N CYS A 158 -6.49 15.70 -27.46
CA CYS A 158 -5.96 15.14 -28.70
C CYS A 158 -5.88 13.61 -28.69
N HIS A 159 -5.65 13.01 -27.53
CA HIS A 159 -5.49 11.57 -27.35
C HIS A 159 -6.65 10.97 -26.57
N VAL A 160 -6.99 9.74 -26.93
CA VAL A 160 -7.83 8.87 -26.10
C VAL A 160 -6.95 8.28 -25.00
N VAL A 161 -7.11 8.77 -23.76
CA VAL A 161 -6.27 8.41 -22.60
C VAL A 161 -6.69 7.09 -21.93
N ALA A 162 -7.99 6.79 -21.96
CA ALA A 162 -8.62 5.58 -21.39
C ALA A 162 -9.65 5.01 -22.41
N ASP A 163 -10.68 4.29 -21.99
CA ASP A 163 -11.63 3.66 -22.92
C ASP A 163 -12.16 4.63 -23.98
N ALA A 164 -12.07 4.20 -25.24
CA ALA A 164 -12.44 4.92 -26.46
C ALA A 164 -13.95 5.22 -26.60
N ALA A 165 -14.75 4.92 -25.58
CA ALA A 165 -16.19 5.17 -25.55
C ALA A 165 -16.55 6.63 -25.20
N LYS A 166 -15.58 7.47 -24.83
CA LYS A 166 -15.74 8.93 -24.75
C LYS A 166 -15.44 9.55 -26.11
N GLU A 167 -16.24 10.54 -26.50
CA GLU A 167 -16.25 11.25 -27.79
C GLU A 167 -14.90 11.26 -28.52
N ALA A 168 -14.92 10.92 -29.81
CA ALA A 168 -13.74 10.91 -30.66
C ALA A 168 -13.02 12.26 -30.61
N PRO A 169 -11.68 12.29 -30.49
CA PRO A 169 -10.92 13.53 -30.43
C PRO A 169 -11.25 14.45 -31.61
N ALA A 170 -11.29 15.76 -31.35
CA ALA A 170 -11.62 16.76 -32.37
C ALA A 170 -10.55 16.87 -33.50
N PHE A 171 -9.35 16.32 -33.29
CA PHE A 171 -8.22 16.42 -34.20
C PHE A 171 -8.25 15.33 -35.29
N ARG A 172 -7.98 15.69 -36.55
CA ARG A 172 -7.91 14.76 -37.69
C ARG A 172 -6.59 14.92 -38.46
N PRO A 173 -5.86 13.83 -38.78
CA PRO A 173 -6.13 12.45 -38.35
C PRO A 173 -6.00 12.31 -36.83
N SER A 174 -6.82 11.45 -36.23
CA SER A 174 -6.81 11.28 -34.76
C SER A 174 -5.43 10.76 -34.31
N PRO A 175 -4.80 11.42 -33.34
CA PRO A 175 -3.62 10.88 -32.67
C PRO A 175 -3.90 9.48 -32.09
N PRO A 176 -2.87 8.63 -31.94
CA PRO A 176 -3.02 7.29 -31.43
C PRO A 176 -3.55 7.29 -29.99
N ALA A 177 -4.40 6.32 -29.69
CA ALA A 177 -4.92 6.13 -28.33
C ALA A 177 -3.82 5.58 -27.40
N PHE A 178 -3.89 5.89 -26.10
CA PHE A 178 -2.94 5.37 -25.12
C PHE A 178 -2.91 3.83 -25.10
N PRO A 179 -4.06 3.11 -25.18
CA PRO A 179 -4.07 1.65 -25.37
C PRO A 179 -3.32 1.16 -26.61
N GLU A 180 -3.25 1.93 -27.69
CA GLU A 180 -2.45 1.56 -28.87
C GLU A 180 -0.97 1.82 -28.62
N ILE A 181 -0.61 2.93 -27.96
CA ILE A 181 0.76 3.32 -27.66
C ILE A 181 1.45 2.28 -26.77
N ILE A 182 0.79 1.85 -25.69
CA ILE A 182 1.35 0.88 -24.73
C ILE A 182 1.60 -0.52 -25.34
N ASN A 183 0.94 -0.82 -26.46
CA ASN A 183 1.08 -2.08 -27.19
C ASN A 183 2.18 -2.07 -28.26
N ARG A 184 2.81 -0.91 -28.51
CA ARG A 184 3.92 -0.83 -29.47
C ARG A 184 5.15 -1.59 -28.94
N PRO A 185 5.90 -2.30 -29.81
CA PRO A 185 7.16 -2.94 -29.42
C PRO A 185 8.18 -1.97 -28.83
N SER A 186 8.13 -0.70 -29.24
CA SER A 186 9.02 0.37 -28.76
C SER A 186 8.60 0.98 -27.42
N PHE A 187 7.46 0.58 -26.83
CA PHE A 187 7.00 1.13 -25.56
C PHE A 187 7.96 0.77 -24.42
N SER A 188 8.55 1.79 -23.81
CA SER A 188 9.42 1.71 -22.63
C SER A 188 9.26 2.95 -21.76
N ALA A 189 9.50 2.82 -20.45
CA ALA A 189 9.46 3.93 -19.51
C ALA A 189 10.48 5.03 -19.88
N ASP A 190 11.72 4.65 -20.19
CA ASP A 190 12.78 5.59 -20.55
C ASP A 190 12.49 6.30 -21.87
N GLY A 191 11.97 5.56 -22.86
CA GLY A 191 11.51 6.15 -24.11
C GLY A 191 10.39 7.16 -23.88
N LEU A 192 9.46 6.87 -22.98
CA LEU A 192 8.35 7.77 -22.64
C LEU A 192 8.82 9.01 -21.87
N ARG A 193 9.77 8.89 -20.93
CA ARG A 193 10.41 10.03 -20.24
C ARG A 193 11.10 10.97 -21.23
N HIS A 194 11.95 10.41 -22.08
CA HIS A 194 12.65 11.17 -23.11
C HIS A 194 11.67 11.83 -24.09
N PHE A 195 10.61 11.11 -24.47
CA PHE A 195 9.53 11.66 -25.27
C PHE A 195 8.90 12.84 -24.54
N LEU A 196 8.19 12.65 -23.42
CA LEU A 196 7.42 13.71 -22.74
C LEU A 196 8.19 14.99 -22.38
N THR A 197 9.52 14.94 -22.27
CA THR A 197 10.39 16.09 -22.00
C THR A 197 10.89 16.82 -23.26
N SER A 198 10.72 16.26 -24.46
CA SER A 198 11.22 16.80 -25.73
C SER A 198 10.17 17.56 -26.56
N GLY A 199 10.60 18.27 -27.61
CA GLY A 199 9.72 19.00 -28.53
C GLY A 199 9.43 18.22 -29.82
N HIS A 200 8.30 17.53 -29.91
CA HIS A 200 7.99 16.56 -30.98
C HIS A 200 7.38 17.18 -32.23
N ARG A 201 8.12 18.10 -32.87
CA ARG A 201 7.65 18.80 -34.09
C ARG A 201 7.59 17.94 -35.36
N ARG A 202 8.14 16.71 -35.33
CA ARG A 202 8.19 15.81 -36.49
C ARG A 202 7.90 14.36 -36.07
N LEU A 203 6.62 14.04 -35.88
CA LEU A 203 6.15 12.66 -35.71
C LEU A 203 5.81 12.01 -37.07
N GLY A 204 5.70 12.83 -38.12
CA GLY A 204 5.40 12.45 -39.51
C GLY A 204 5.25 13.71 -40.37
N PRO A 205 4.93 13.57 -41.67
CA PRO A 205 4.80 14.71 -42.60
C PRO A 205 3.83 15.80 -42.11
N ASP A 206 2.75 15.39 -41.43
CA ASP A 206 1.70 16.27 -40.90
C ASP A 206 1.39 15.98 -39.41
N GLN A 207 2.29 15.31 -38.70
CA GLN A 207 2.10 14.95 -37.29
C GLN A 207 3.08 15.71 -36.41
N ALA A 208 2.54 16.47 -35.47
CA ALA A 208 3.31 17.15 -34.43
C ALA A 208 2.60 16.98 -33.09
N MET A 209 3.38 16.72 -32.04
CA MET A 209 2.89 16.81 -30.66
C MET A 209 3.64 17.96 -29.97
N PRO A 210 2.94 18.98 -29.46
CA PRO A 210 3.58 20.04 -28.71
C PRO A 210 4.26 19.47 -27.47
N ASN A 211 5.30 20.15 -26.97
CA ASN A 211 5.87 19.80 -25.68
C ASN A 211 4.82 20.09 -24.59
N PRO A 212 4.42 19.10 -23.77
CA PRO A 212 3.37 19.26 -22.78
C PRO A 212 3.81 20.09 -21.56
N ARG A 213 5.10 20.47 -21.46
CA ARG A 213 5.71 21.27 -20.40
C ARG A 213 5.43 20.73 -19.00
N LEU A 214 5.49 19.40 -18.87
CA LEU A 214 5.36 18.71 -17.59
C LEU A 214 6.63 18.87 -16.75
N THR A 215 6.46 18.98 -15.44
CA THR A 215 7.55 18.80 -14.47
C THR A 215 8.00 17.34 -14.42
N GLU A 216 9.18 17.07 -13.85
CA GLU A 216 9.72 15.71 -13.71
C GLU A 216 8.76 14.78 -12.96
N SER A 217 8.17 15.23 -11.84
CA SER A 217 7.21 14.42 -11.07
C SER A 217 5.94 14.12 -11.87
N GLN A 218 5.48 15.06 -12.70
CA GLN A 218 4.32 14.86 -13.57
C GLN A 218 4.63 13.86 -14.70
N VAL A 219 5.85 13.89 -15.25
CA VAL A 219 6.30 12.89 -16.22
C VAL A 219 6.30 11.51 -15.58
N GLU A 220 6.88 11.34 -14.39
CA GLU A 220 6.88 10.06 -13.68
C GLU A 220 5.47 9.55 -13.37
N ALA A 221 4.56 10.44 -12.98
CA ALA A 221 3.16 10.06 -12.75
C ALA A 221 2.50 9.53 -14.03
N VAL A 222 2.66 10.22 -15.16
CA VAL A 222 2.12 9.77 -16.46
C VAL A 222 2.76 8.44 -16.89
N VAL A 223 4.09 8.29 -16.72
CA VAL A 223 4.79 7.03 -17.02
C VAL A 223 4.21 5.89 -16.19
N ALA A 224 4.10 6.05 -14.87
CA ALA A 224 3.52 5.05 -13.98
C ALA A 224 2.11 4.65 -14.40
N TYR A 225 1.27 5.63 -14.79
CA TYR A 225 -0.06 5.35 -15.31
C TYR A 225 -0.03 4.47 -16.57
N LEU A 226 0.77 4.82 -17.59
CA LEU A 226 0.85 4.02 -18.82
C LEU A 226 1.42 2.61 -18.57
N GLU A 227 2.36 2.46 -17.64
CA GLU A 227 2.86 1.15 -17.22
C GLU A 227 1.76 0.29 -16.58
N THR A 228 0.91 0.88 -15.72
CA THR A 228 -0.22 0.15 -15.13
C THR A 228 -1.25 -0.26 -16.17
N LEU A 229 -1.56 0.59 -17.16
CA LEU A 229 -2.44 0.22 -18.28
C LEU A 229 -1.90 -1.01 -19.03
N ARG A 230 -0.58 -1.06 -19.28
CA ARG A 230 0.05 -2.20 -19.96
C ARG A 230 0.01 -3.46 -19.10
N ALA A 231 0.21 -3.33 -17.80
CA ALA A 231 0.14 -4.45 -16.87
C ALA A 231 -1.28 -5.03 -16.80
N ASP A 232 -2.30 -4.17 -16.73
CA ASP A 232 -3.71 -4.60 -16.63
C ASP A 232 -4.21 -5.31 -17.89
N GLN A 233 -3.74 -4.93 -19.09
CA GLN A 233 -4.05 -5.67 -20.32
C GLN A 233 -3.44 -7.08 -20.39
N ARG A 234 -2.43 -7.36 -19.57
CA ARG A 234 -1.73 -8.66 -19.53
C ARG A 234 -2.23 -9.59 -18.43
N ARG A 235 -3.08 -9.09 -17.53
CA ARG A 235 -3.73 -9.88 -16.48
C ARG A 235 -4.97 -10.56 -17.02
#